data_AF-A0A8H4SUH4-F1
#
_entry.id   AF-A0A8H4SUH4-F1
#
_cell.length_a   1.000
_cell.length_b   1.000
_cell.length_c   1.000
_cell.angle_alpha   90.00
_cell.angle_beta   90.00
_cell.angle_gamma   90.00
#
_symmetry.space_group_name_H-M   'P 1'
#
loop_
_entity.id
_entity.type
_entity.pdbx_description
1 polymer ?
#
loop_
_entity_poly.entity_id
_entity_poly.type
_entity_poly.pdbx_seq_one_letter_code
_entity_poly.pdbx_strand_id
1 'polypeptide(L)'
;MFLSQVVATTFSCFIQIVVLNLSLNQIPEVCQDHQVDHFTCPGGRVFFAASIIWGLLGPARMFSPGQVYSGLFVFFILGAITPIVIYVSAKRWPRSPVRYLMAPLIFGGAGAIPPATPLNYLSWGIVGFVFQFWIKKRHFRWWTRLNFLTSSALDLGLALATLFIFFAFTLHGVGPPSWWGNNIVTSTMDIQGTAIQAHVPEGGRFGPENW
;
A
#
# COMPACT_ATOMS: atom_id res chain seq x y z
N MET A 1 -1.41 -4.32 -28.92
CA MET A 1 -1.69 -4.56 -27.49
C MET A 1 -0.53 -5.24 -26.79
N PHE A 2 -0.17 -6.49 -27.13
CA PHE A 2 0.95 -7.17 -26.45
C PHE A 2 2.32 -6.52 -26.75
N LEU A 3 2.65 -6.27 -28.02
CA LEU A 3 3.93 -5.62 -28.39
C LEU A 3 4.08 -4.22 -27.78
N SER A 4 3.02 -3.42 -27.79
CA SER A 4 3.01 -2.09 -27.18
C SER A 4 3.23 -2.14 -25.67
N GLN A 5 2.66 -3.15 -24.99
CA GLN A 5 2.90 -3.35 -23.56
C GLN A 5 4.35 -3.75 -23.30
N VAL A 6 4.89 -4.71 -24.06
CA VAL A 6 6.28 -5.17 -23.92
C VAL A 6 7.27 -4.02 -24.10
N VAL A 7 7.11 -3.22 -25.16
CA VAL A 7 7.99 -2.06 -25.42
C VAL A 7 7.89 -1.05 -24.28
N ALA A 8 6.68 -0.72 -23.82
CA ALA A 8 6.47 0.23 -22.74
C ALA A 8 7.05 -0.26 -21.40
N THR A 9 6.86 -1.53 -21.06
CA THR A 9 7.41 -2.11 -19.81
C THR A 9 8.93 -2.17 -19.84
N THR A 10 9.53 -2.57 -20.96
CA THR A 10 10.98 -2.63 -21.11
C THR A 10 11.59 -1.23 -20.95
N PHE A 11 11.00 -0.23 -21.61
CA PHE A 11 11.43 1.15 -21.49
C PHE A 11 11.29 1.70 -20.06
N SER A 12 10.17 1.38 -19.39
CA SER A 12 9.94 1.76 -17.98
C SER A 12 11.00 1.18 -17.05
N CYS A 13 11.39 -0.09 -17.22
CA CYS A 13 12.45 -0.71 -16.42
C CYS A 13 13.79 0.04 -16.55
N PHE A 14 14.18 0.41 -17.78
CA PHE A 14 15.41 1.17 -17.99
C PHE A 14 15.37 2.54 -17.32
N ILE A 15 14.29 3.30 -17.52
CA ILE A 15 14.14 4.62 -16.88
C ILE A 15 14.18 4.50 -15.37
N GLN A 16 13.46 3.54 -14.79
CA GLN A 16 13.40 3.37 -13.34
C GLN A 16 14.78 3.07 -12.75
N ILE A 17 15.57 2.21 -13.39
CA ILE A 17 16.94 1.90 -12.96
C ILE A 17 17.85 3.12 -13.08
N VAL A 18 17.75 3.88 -14.17
CA VAL A 18 18.55 5.09 -14.38
C VAL A 18 18.23 6.14 -13.33
N VAL A 19 16.95 6.42 -13.09
CA VAL A 19 16.51 7.41 -12.09
C VAL A 19 16.94 6.97 -10.69
N LEU A 20 16.81 5.68 -10.36
CA LEU A 20 17.25 5.16 -9.07
C LEU A 20 18.76 5.35 -8.86
N ASN A 21 19.58 4.97 -9.85
CA ASN A 21 21.03 5.13 -9.77
C ASN A 21 21.44 6.60 -9.71
N LEU A 22 20.77 7.48 -10.46
CA LEU A 22 21.03 8.91 -10.41
C LEU A 22 20.71 9.46 -9.02
N SER A 23 19.56 9.06 -8.45
CA SER A 23 19.13 9.50 -7.12
C SER A 23 20.12 9.07 -6.03
N LEU A 24 20.58 7.82 -6.06
CA LEU A 24 21.54 7.29 -5.09
C LEU A 24 22.93 7.95 -5.18
N ASN A 25 23.37 8.34 -6.39
CA ASN A 25 24.70 8.91 -6.60
C ASN A 25 24.75 10.44 -6.46
N GLN A 26 23.66 11.14 -6.72
CA GLN A 26 23.61 12.62 -6.67
C GLN A 26 23.07 13.16 -5.35
N ILE A 27 22.21 12.42 -4.66
CA ILE A 27 21.59 12.87 -3.42
C ILE A 27 22.32 12.21 -2.24
N PRO A 28 23.21 12.94 -1.53
CA PRO A 28 23.91 12.39 -0.37
C PRO A 28 22.90 12.07 0.73
N GLU A 29 22.99 10.90 1.36
CA GLU A 29 22.09 10.49 2.46
C GLU A 29 20.60 10.41 2.06
N VAL A 30 20.33 10.05 0.80
CA VAL A 30 18.97 9.75 0.35
C VAL A 30 18.33 8.68 1.25
N CYS A 31 17.03 8.84 1.54
CA CYS A 31 16.25 7.98 2.45
C CYS A 31 16.52 8.13 3.96
N GLN A 32 17.44 9.00 4.39
CA GLN A 32 17.62 9.31 5.81
C GLN A 32 16.57 10.31 6.31
N ASP A 33 16.20 10.22 7.59
CA ASP A 33 15.11 11.04 8.15
C ASP A 33 15.49 12.54 8.24
N HIS A 34 16.79 12.86 8.21
CA HIS A 34 17.32 14.22 8.31
C HIS A 34 17.74 14.83 6.96
N GLN A 35 17.35 14.24 5.84
CA GLN A 35 17.65 14.77 4.51
C GLN A 35 17.08 16.18 4.34
N VAL A 36 17.90 17.14 3.89
CA VAL A 36 17.54 18.56 3.75
C VAL A 36 16.38 18.77 2.76
N ASP A 37 16.34 17.96 1.70
CA ASP A 37 15.29 17.99 0.68
C ASP A 37 14.14 17.02 0.98
N HIS A 38 14.13 16.41 2.17
CA HIS A 38 13.10 15.47 2.65
C HIS A 38 12.81 14.27 1.72
N PHE A 39 13.82 13.78 0.98
CA PHE A 39 13.70 12.54 0.21
C PHE A 39 13.56 11.32 1.12
N THR A 40 12.37 10.73 1.16
CA THR A 40 12.05 9.53 1.95
C THR A 40 11.87 8.29 1.07
N CYS A 41 12.17 7.10 1.61
CA CYS A 41 12.09 5.83 0.87
C CYS A 41 11.26 4.78 1.62
N PRO A 42 9.95 5.01 1.80
CA PRO A 42 9.09 4.09 2.55
C PRO A 42 9.03 2.71 1.89
N GLY A 43 8.88 2.66 0.56
CA GLY A 43 8.87 1.39 -0.19
C GLY A 43 10.19 0.64 -0.07
N GLY A 44 11.32 1.34 -0.21
CA GLY A 44 12.66 0.74 -0.09
C GLY A 44 12.90 0.11 1.28
N ARG A 45 12.49 0.78 2.38
CA ARG A 45 12.59 0.24 3.73
C ARG A 45 11.76 -1.03 3.91
N VAL A 46 10.53 -1.06 3.37
CA VAL A 46 9.66 -2.25 3.43
C VAL A 46 10.24 -3.43 2.65
N PHE A 47 10.72 -3.19 1.42
CA PHE A 47 11.36 -4.25 0.61
C PHE A 47 12.66 -4.74 1.23
N PHE A 48 13.45 -3.86 1.83
CA PHE A 48 14.66 -4.23 2.55
C PHE A 48 14.35 -5.10 3.77
N ALA A 49 13.39 -4.70 4.61
CA ALA A 49 12.92 -5.51 5.74
C ALA A 49 12.40 -6.89 5.28
N ALA A 50 11.64 -6.93 4.18
CA ALA A 50 11.16 -8.18 3.59
C ALA A 50 12.33 -9.08 3.14
N SER A 51 13.39 -8.52 2.54
CA SER A 51 14.56 -9.29 2.13
C SER A 51 15.32 -9.91 3.30
N ILE A 52 15.36 -9.24 4.46
CA ILE A 52 15.96 -9.79 5.69
C ILE A 52 15.11 -10.95 6.20
N ILE A 53 13.78 -10.78 6.26
CA ILE A 53 12.83 -11.79 6.73
C ILE A 53 12.91 -13.06 5.87
N TRP A 54 12.75 -12.90 4.55
CA TRP A 54 12.63 -14.04 3.63
C TRP A 54 13.96 -14.58 3.14
N GLY A 55 15.00 -13.74 3.04
CA GLY A 55 16.31 -14.11 2.53
C GLY A 55 17.32 -14.47 3.63
N LEU A 56 17.59 -13.54 4.55
CA LEU A 56 18.66 -13.70 5.55
C LEU A 56 18.26 -14.63 6.70
N LEU A 57 17.10 -14.41 7.31
CA LEU A 57 16.61 -15.24 8.43
C LEU A 57 15.97 -16.54 7.94
N GLY A 58 15.25 -16.45 6.84
CA GLY A 58 14.52 -17.55 6.23
C GLY A 58 13.23 -17.90 6.97
N PRO A 59 12.26 -18.51 6.27
CA PRO A 59 10.94 -18.79 6.82
C PRO A 59 10.95 -19.82 7.96
N ALA A 60 11.97 -20.67 8.03
CA ALA A 60 12.08 -21.69 9.08
C ALA A 60 12.26 -21.08 10.48
N ARG A 61 12.94 -19.94 10.60
CA ARG A 61 13.15 -19.30 11.92
C ARG A 61 11.95 -18.45 12.33
N MET A 62 11.23 -17.84 11.40
CA MET A 62 10.10 -16.98 11.74
C MET A 62 8.76 -17.71 11.82
N PHE A 63 8.48 -18.62 10.88
CA PHE A 63 7.14 -19.18 10.72
C PHE A 63 7.02 -20.63 11.18
N SER A 64 8.10 -21.38 11.36
CA SER A 64 8.04 -22.81 11.76
C SER A 64 7.20 -23.03 13.03
N PRO A 65 6.50 -24.18 13.18
CA PRO A 65 5.71 -24.48 14.37
C PRO A 65 6.51 -24.28 15.67
N GLY A 66 6.02 -23.43 16.57
CA GLY A 66 6.70 -23.06 17.83
C GLY A 66 7.47 -21.74 17.79
N GLN A 67 7.58 -21.10 16.62
CA GLN A 67 8.21 -19.78 16.45
C GLN A 67 7.19 -18.64 16.55
N VAL A 68 7.69 -17.41 16.72
CA VAL A 68 6.89 -16.19 17.02
C VAL A 68 5.72 -15.99 16.04
N TYR A 69 5.89 -16.32 14.75
CA TYR A 69 4.90 -16.07 13.71
C TYR A 69 4.20 -17.33 13.20
N SER A 70 4.30 -18.47 13.90
CA SER A 70 3.68 -19.72 13.46
C SER A 70 2.16 -19.65 13.36
N GLY A 71 1.52 -18.78 14.16
CA GLY A 71 0.08 -18.53 14.12
C GLY A 71 -0.42 -17.98 12.78
N LEU A 72 0.46 -17.34 11.98
CA LEU A 72 0.07 -16.82 10.66
C LEU A 72 -0.33 -17.92 9.69
N PHE A 73 0.16 -19.15 9.86
CA PHE A 73 -0.26 -20.28 9.03
C PHE A 73 -1.75 -20.61 9.16
N VAL A 74 -2.40 -20.25 10.26
CA VAL A 74 -3.86 -20.41 10.44
C VAL A 74 -4.62 -19.57 9.40
N PHE A 75 -4.08 -18.44 8.96
CA PHE A 75 -4.72 -17.60 7.93
C PHE A 75 -4.78 -18.28 6.56
N PHE A 76 -3.92 -19.27 6.25
CA PHE A 76 -4.09 -20.05 5.01
C PHE A 76 -5.32 -20.93 5.07
N ILE A 77 -5.57 -21.58 6.20
CA ILE A 77 -6.77 -22.40 6.42
C ILE A 77 -8.00 -21.50 6.39
N LEU A 78 -7.96 -20.38 7.11
CA LEU A 78 -9.05 -19.41 7.12
C LEU A 78 -9.32 -18.84 5.72
N GLY A 79 -8.27 -18.51 4.97
CA GLY A 79 -8.35 -18.05 3.58
C GLY A 79 -8.92 -19.09 2.61
N ALA A 80 -8.65 -20.38 2.82
CA ALA A 80 -9.22 -21.46 2.03
C ALA A 80 -10.70 -21.74 2.38
N ILE A 81 -11.06 -21.65 3.65
CA ILE A 81 -12.43 -21.93 4.13
C ILE A 81 -13.38 -20.78 3.79
N THR A 82 -12.94 -19.53 3.94
CA THR A 82 -13.80 -18.34 3.75
C THR A 82 -14.52 -18.28 2.40
N PRO A 83 -13.89 -18.52 1.23
CA PRO A 83 -14.60 -18.54 -0.06
C PRO A 83 -15.64 -19.67 -0.15
N ILE A 84 -15.36 -20.83 0.44
CA ILE A 84 -16.31 -21.96 0.49
C ILE A 84 -17.53 -21.58 1.33
N VAL A 85 -17.31 -20.96 2.49
CA VAL A 85 -18.38 -20.49 3.37
C VAL A 85 -19.24 -19.44 2.65
N ILE A 86 -18.63 -18.45 2.00
CA ILE A 86 -19.35 -17.42 1.23
C ILE A 86 -20.15 -18.04 0.09
N TYR A 87 -19.58 -19.02 -0.63
CA TYR A 87 -20.28 -19.71 -1.73
C TYR A 87 -21.52 -20.48 -1.23
N VAL A 88 -21.37 -21.28 -0.18
CA VAL A 88 -22.49 -22.07 0.39
C VAL A 88 -23.57 -21.16 0.96
N SER A 89 -23.18 -20.11 1.69
CA SER A 89 -24.14 -19.16 2.26
C SER A 89 -24.85 -18.32 1.20
N ALA A 90 -24.18 -17.93 0.11
CA ALA A 90 -24.81 -17.29 -1.04
C ALA A 90 -25.82 -18.22 -1.75
N LYS A 91 -25.55 -19.53 -1.79
CA LYS A 91 -26.47 -20.54 -2.36
C LYS A 91 -27.68 -20.81 -1.46
N ARG A 92 -27.49 -20.80 -0.13
CA ARG A 92 -28.55 -21.02 0.86
C ARG A 92 -29.50 -19.81 1.00
N TRP A 93 -28.96 -18.59 0.94
CA TRP A 93 -29.73 -17.36 1.09
C TRP A 93 -29.55 -16.41 -0.11
N PRO A 94 -30.23 -16.68 -1.24
CA PRO A 94 -30.06 -15.93 -2.48
C PRO A 94 -30.55 -14.47 -2.43
N ARG A 95 -31.35 -14.11 -1.42
CA ARG A 95 -31.83 -12.74 -1.19
C ARG A 95 -31.01 -11.95 -0.16
N SER A 96 -29.99 -12.56 0.45
CA SER A 96 -29.16 -11.91 1.46
C SER A 96 -28.02 -11.09 0.83
N PRO A 97 -27.50 -10.06 1.52
CA PRO A 97 -26.35 -9.27 1.04
C PRO A 97 -25.04 -10.06 0.97
N VAL A 98 -25.00 -11.28 1.51
CA VAL A 98 -23.82 -12.18 1.53
C VAL A 98 -23.32 -12.48 0.11
N ARG A 99 -24.20 -12.42 -0.91
CA ARG A 99 -23.82 -12.59 -2.32
C ARG A 99 -22.84 -11.52 -2.83
N TYR A 100 -22.80 -10.34 -2.21
CA TYR A 100 -21.90 -9.26 -2.60
C TYR A 100 -20.53 -9.32 -1.89
N LEU A 101 -20.35 -10.24 -0.94
CA LEU A 101 -19.07 -10.43 -0.27
C LEU A 101 -18.10 -11.18 -1.18
N MET A 102 -16.88 -10.67 -1.28
CA MET A 102 -15.80 -11.25 -2.07
C MET A 102 -14.62 -11.54 -1.15
N ALA A 103 -14.35 -12.82 -0.87
CA ALA A 103 -13.25 -13.24 0.01
C ALA A 103 -11.89 -12.64 -0.38
N PRO A 104 -11.50 -12.60 -1.68
CA PRO A 104 -10.22 -12.02 -2.08
C PRO A 104 -10.13 -10.51 -1.80
N LEU A 105 -11.25 -9.79 -1.86
CA LEU A 105 -11.27 -8.36 -1.56
C LEU A 105 -11.09 -8.10 -0.06
N ILE A 106 -11.69 -8.95 0.78
CA ILE A 106 -11.61 -8.85 2.24
C ILE A 106 -10.18 -9.08 2.73
N PHE A 107 -9.52 -10.15 2.26
CA PHE A 107 -8.16 -10.46 2.70
C PHE A 107 -7.08 -9.71 1.91
N GLY A 108 -7.30 -9.48 0.61
CA GLY A 108 -6.35 -8.75 -0.23
C GLY A 108 -6.26 -7.27 0.12
N GLY A 109 -7.36 -6.68 0.62
CA GLY A 109 -7.38 -5.30 1.08
C GLY A 109 -6.33 -5.01 2.15
N ALA A 110 -6.07 -5.94 3.08
CA ALA A 110 -5.10 -5.75 4.16
C ALA A 110 -3.63 -5.71 3.68
N GLY A 111 -3.33 -6.13 2.45
CA GLY A 111 -1.95 -6.21 1.94
C GLY A 111 -1.25 -4.86 1.76
N ALA A 112 -1.99 -3.76 1.69
CA ALA A 112 -1.43 -2.41 1.61
C ALA A 112 -1.34 -1.70 2.98
N ILE A 113 -1.62 -2.38 4.09
CA ILE A 113 -1.35 -1.92 5.45
C ILE A 113 0.10 -2.29 5.79
N PRO A 114 0.96 -1.39 6.30
CA PRO A 114 0.67 -0.07 6.88
C PRO A 114 0.63 1.18 5.97
N PRO A 115 1.16 1.22 4.72
CA PRO A 115 1.21 2.49 3.98
C PRO A 115 -0.18 3.08 3.65
N ALA A 116 -1.23 2.24 3.59
CA ALA A 116 -2.61 2.68 3.42
C ALA A 116 -3.31 2.83 4.78
N THR A 117 -3.71 4.06 5.11
CA THR A 117 -4.53 4.35 6.29
C THR A 117 -6.01 4.03 6.04
N PRO A 118 -6.85 3.91 7.09
CA PRO A 118 -8.29 3.74 6.93
C PRO A 118 -8.93 4.83 6.04
N LEU A 119 -8.40 6.05 6.07
CA LEU A 119 -8.84 7.15 5.21
C LEU A 119 -8.60 6.86 3.72
N ASN A 120 -7.48 6.21 3.37
CA ASN A 120 -7.21 5.79 1.98
C ASN A 120 -8.20 4.72 1.51
N TYR A 121 -8.56 3.76 2.37
CA TYR A 121 -9.57 2.75 2.02
C TYR A 121 -10.97 3.34 1.91
N LEU A 122 -11.34 4.25 2.81
CA LEU A 122 -12.64 4.92 2.76
C LEU A 122 -12.77 5.81 1.53
N SER A 123 -11.74 6.60 1.19
CA SER A 123 -11.75 7.44 -0.01
C SER A 123 -11.86 6.58 -1.28
N TRP A 124 -11.10 5.49 -1.38
CA TRP A 124 -11.22 4.53 -2.48
C TRP A 124 -12.62 3.92 -2.56
N GLY A 125 -13.20 3.52 -1.43
CA GLY A 125 -14.55 2.99 -1.35
C GLY A 125 -15.62 3.99 -1.80
N ILE A 126 -15.50 5.26 -1.41
CA ILE A 126 -16.41 6.34 -1.80
C ILE A 126 -16.32 6.60 -3.30
N VAL A 127 -15.12 6.75 -3.85
CA VAL A 127 -14.92 6.97 -5.30
C VAL A 127 -15.44 5.76 -6.08
N GLY A 128 -15.13 4.55 -5.64
CA GLY A 128 -15.65 3.31 -6.20
C GLY A 128 -17.18 3.28 -6.20
N PHE A 129 -17.83 3.64 -5.08
CA PHE A 129 -19.29 3.70 -5.00
C PHE A 129 -19.88 4.75 -5.95
N VAL A 130 -19.32 5.96 -5.98
CA VAL A 130 -19.81 7.04 -6.85
C VAL A 130 -19.72 6.64 -8.32
N PHE A 131 -18.58 6.14 -8.78
CA PHE A 131 -18.40 5.79 -10.19
C PHE A 131 -19.08 4.47 -10.58
N GLN A 132 -18.97 3.44 -9.74
CA GLN A 132 -19.44 2.09 -10.07
C GLN A 132 -20.91 1.86 -9.78
N PHE A 133 -21.49 2.55 -8.79
CA PHE A 133 -22.92 2.41 -8.43
C PHE A 133 -23.75 3.60 -8.93
N TRP A 134 -23.37 4.83 -8.57
CA TRP A 134 -24.21 6.00 -8.84
C TRP A 134 -24.14 6.44 -10.31
N ILE A 135 -22.94 6.73 -10.83
CA ILE A 135 -22.74 7.19 -12.20
C ILE A 135 -23.09 6.10 -13.21
N LYS A 136 -22.69 4.85 -12.96
CA LYS A 136 -23.05 3.71 -13.81
C LYS A 136 -24.57 3.55 -13.96
N LYS A 137 -25.36 3.75 -12.88
CA LYS A 137 -26.81 3.60 -12.91
C LYS A 137 -27.52 4.76 -13.61
N ARG A 138 -27.02 5.99 -13.47
CA ARG A 138 -27.66 7.20 -14.05
C ARG A 138 -27.18 7.53 -15.46
N HIS A 139 -25.90 7.32 -15.75
CA HIS A 139 -25.24 7.73 -17.00
C HIS A 139 -24.46 6.56 -17.64
N PHE A 140 -25.12 5.42 -17.83
CA PHE A 140 -24.50 4.20 -18.34
C PHE A 140 -23.76 4.39 -19.68
N ARG A 141 -24.33 5.16 -20.62
CA ARG A 141 -23.71 5.40 -21.94
C ARG A 141 -22.36 6.13 -21.86
N TRP A 142 -22.25 7.08 -20.94
CA TRP A 142 -20.99 7.79 -20.69
C TRP A 142 -19.99 6.84 -20.02
N TRP A 143 -20.45 6.14 -18.96
CA TRP A 143 -19.62 5.24 -18.17
C TRP A 143 -18.96 4.15 -19.03
N THR A 144 -19.72 3.47 -19.90
CA THR A 144 -19.19 2.38 -20.74
C THR A 144 -18.13 2.85 -21.74
N ARG A 145 -18.18 4.10 -22.19
CA ARG A 145 -17.21 4.64 -23.16
C ARG A 145 -16.01 5.31 -22.51
N LEU A 146 -16.23 6.07 -21.45
CA LEU A 146 -15.24 7.03 -20.94
C LEU A 146 -14.66 6.66 -19.58
N ASN A 147 -15.25 5.73 -18.82
CA ASN A 147 -14.78 5.43 -17.47
C ASN A 147 -13.31 5.00 -17.40
N PHE A 148 -12.87 4.13 -18.33
CA PHE A 148 -11.46 3.73 -18.40
C PHE A 148 -10.54 4.89 -18.78
N LEU A 149 -10.96 5.73 -19.73
CA LEU A 149 -10.19 6.90 -20.14
C LEU A 149 -10.07 7.93 -19.00
N THR A 150 -11.17 8.16 -18.26
CA THR A 150 -11.18 9.01 -17.07
C THR A 150 -10.28 8.45 -15.98
N SER A 151 -10.28 7.14 -15.74
CA SER A 151 -9.34 6.50 -14.79
C SER A 151 -7.89 6.76 -15.19
N SER A 152 -7.53 6.50 -16.45
CA SER A 152 -6.17 6.76 -16.94
C SER A 152 -5.79 8.24 -16.89
N ALA A 153 -6.73 9.15 -17.15
CA ALA A 153 -6.50 10.59 -17.06
C ALA A 153 -6.29 11.05 -15.62
N LEU A 154 -7.00 10.46 -14.65
CA LEU A 154 -6.80 10.75 -13.22
C LEU A 154 -5.43 10.27 -12.73
N ASP A 155 -5.00 9.07 -13.15
CA ASP A 155 -3.68 8.54 -12.79
C ASP A 155 -2.54 9.40 -13.36
N LEU A 156 -2.64 9.77 -14.64
CA LEU A 156 -1.67 10.68 -15.28
C LEU A 156 -1.72 12.09 -14.67
N GLY A 157 -2.92 12.59 -14.36
CA GLY A 157 -3.10 13.89 -13.72
C GLY A 157 -2.46 13.95 -12.34
N LEU A 158 -2.60 12.90 -11.53
CA LEU A 158 -1.93 12.78 -10.23
C LEU A 158 -0.41 12.77 -10.40
N ALA A 159 0.13 12.00 -11.35
CA ALA A 159 1.56 11.94 -11.61
C ALA A 159 2.13 13.29 -12.05
N LEU A 160 1.43 14.01 -12.94
CA LEU A 160 1.85 15.34 -13.39
C LEU A 160 1.74 16.40 -12.28
N ALA A 161 0.65 16.36 -11.50
CA ALA A 161 0.45 17.28 -10.39
C ALA A 161 1.50 17.07 -9.28
N THR A 162 1.85 15.83 -8.97
CA THR A 162 2.90 15.51 -7.98
C THR A 162 4.27 15.99 -8.44
N LEU A 163 4.63 15.80 -9.71
CA LEU A 163 5.87 16.37 -10.27
C LEU A 163 5.88 17.89 -10.20
N PHE A 164 4.77 18.53 -10.58
CA PHE A 164 4.64 19.99 -10.52
C PHE A 164 4.81 20.50 -9.08
N ILE A 165 4.12 19.90 -8.10
CA ILE A 165 4.23 20.29 -6.70
C ILE A 165 5.66 20.09 -6.18
N PHE A 166 6.29 18.97 -6.55
CA PHE A 166 7.66 18.67 -6.13
C PHE A 166 8.65 19.73 -6.64
N PHE A 167 8.63 20.05 -7.94
CA PHE A 167 9.54 21.03 -8.52
C PHE A 167 9.22 22.46 -8.10
N ALA A 168 7.94 22.83 -7.94
CA ALA A 168 7.55 24.20 -7.63
C ALA A 168 7.65 24.54 -6.12
N PHE A 169 7.40 23.58 -5.24
CA PHE A 169 7.33 23.83 -3.80
C PHE A 169 8.39 23.05 -3.01
N THR A 170 8.41 21.71 -3.13
CA THR A 170 9.26 20.84 -2.29
C THR A 170 10.74 21.14 -2.48
N LEU A 171 11.21 21.27 -3.73
CA LEU A 171 12.61 21.57 -4.03
C LEU A 171 13.03 22.98 -3.55
N HIS A 172 12.09 23.91 -3.49
CA HIS A 172 12.35 25.28 -3.04
C HIS A 172 12.15 25.48 -1.53
N GLY A 173 11.95 24.39 -0.78
CA GLY A 173 11.72 24.44 0.67
C GLY A 173 10.43 25.14 1.08
N VAL A 174 9.48 25.32 0.14
CA VAL A 174 8.20 25.97 0.44
C VAL A 174 7.29 24.93 1.10
N GLY A 175 7.00 25.15 2.38
CA GLY A 175 6.11 24.30 3.15
C GLY A 175 4.69 24.24 2.56
N PRO A 176 3.99 23.11 2.69
CA PRO A 176 2.61 22.99 2.24
C PRO A 176 1.71 23.96 3.02
N PRO A 177 0.56 24.37 2.45
CA PRO A 177 -0.38 25.24 3.16
C PRO A 177 -0.84 24.60 4.47
N SER A 178 -0.92 25.41 5.53
CA SER A 178 -1.38 24.96 6.85
C SER A 178 -2.91 24.87 6.88
N TRP A 179 -3.43 23.65 6.85
CA TRP A 179 -4.86 23.39 7.04
C TRP A 179 -5.03 22.07 7.79
N TRP A 180 -6.27 21.79 8.22
CA TRP A 180 -6.57 20.66 9.09
C TRP A 180 -6.02 19.32 8.57
N GLY A 181 -6.15 19.01 7.27
CA GLY A 181 -5.69 17.75 6.70
C GLY A 181 -4.17 17.60 6.56
N ASN A 182 -3.42 18.70 6.47
CA ASN A 182 -1.95 18.64 6.44
C ASN A 182 -1.35 18.61 7.85
N ASN A 183 -1.95 19.35 8.79
CA ASN A 183 -1.41 19.47 10.16
C ASN A 183 -1.64 18.21 11.01
N ILE A 184 -2.73 17.47 10.76
CA ILE A 184 -3.06 16.28 11.56
C ILE A 184 -2.06 15.14 11.33
N VAL A 185 -1.53 15.02 10.11
CA VAL A 185 -0.61 13.94 9.73
C VAL A 185 0.65 13.99 10.61
N THR A 186 1.24 15.17 10.81
CA THR A 186 2.46 15.33 11.65
C THR A 186 2.20 15.16 13.15
N SER A 187 0.95 15.32 13.60
CA SER A 187 0.57 15.16 15.02
C SER A 187 0.28 13.71 15.43
N THR A 188 0.31 12.76 14.49
CA THR A 188 -0.06 11.37 14.75
C THR A 188 1.08 10.61 15.40
N MET A 189 0.76 9.71 16.35
CA MET A 189 1.74 8.88 17.07
C MET A 189 2.63 8.04 16.13
N ASP A 190 2.11 7.66 14.96
CA ASP A 190 2.85 6.93 13.93
C ASP A 190 4.01 7.76 13.34
N ILE A 191 3.81 9.08 13.14
CA ILE A 191 4.86 9.98 12.64
C ILE A 191 5.83 10.36 13.77
N GLN A 192 5.31 10.54 14.98
CA GLN A 192 6.12 10.90 16.15
C GLN A 192 6.94 9.71 16.69
N GLY A 193 6.69 8.49 16.20
CA GLY A 193 7.36 7.28 16.67
C GLY A 193 7.02 6.90 18.11
N THR A 194 5.95 7.48 18.68
CA THR A 194 5.52 7.28 20.07
C THR A 194 4.53 6.12 20.21
N ALA A 195 4.12 5.49 19.10
CA ALA A 195 3.25 4.32 19.07
C ALA A 195 3.96 3.02 19.51
N ILE A 196 4.77 3.07 20.58
CA ILE A 196 5.47 1.90 21.13
C ILE A 196 4.61 1.30 22.24
N GLN A 197 4.04 0.11 22.02
CA GLN A 197 3.20 -0.56 23.01
C GLN A 197 3.99 -1.29 24.10
N ALA A 198 5.24 -1.66 23.85
CA ALA A 198 6.09 -2.36 24.80
C ALA A 198 7.57 -2.05 24.56
N HIS A 199 8.30 -1.77 25.64
CA HIS A 199 9.75 -1.71 25.64
C HIS A 199 10.32 -3.02 26.18
N VAL A 200 11.38 -3.51 25.58
CA VAL A 200 12.12 -4.65 26.12
C VAL A 200 12.82 -4.17 27.41
N PRO A 201 12.61 -4.83 28.56
CA PRO A 201 13.29 -4.48 29.81
C PRO A 201 14.82 -4.51 29.62
N GLU A 202 15.57 -3.75 30.40
CA GLU A 202 17.04 -3.80 30.35
C GLU A 202 17.53 -5.24 30.60
N GLY A 203 18.27 -5.81 29.63
CA GLY A 203 18.73 -7.20 29.64
C GLY A 203 17.77 -8.22 29.02
N GLY A 204 16.55 -7.82 28.64
CA GLY A 204 15.61 -8.64 27.88
C GLY A 204 16.02 -8.79 26.42
N ARG A 205 15.55 -9.88 25.78
CA ARG A 205 15.74 -10.12 24.34
C ARG A 205 14.38 -10.20 23.65
N PHE A 206 14.33 -9.79 22.39
CA PHE A 206 13.16 -9.97 21.54
C PHE A 206 13.23 -11.34 20.85
N GLY A 207 12.26 -12.22 21.14
CA GLY A 207 12.20 -13.57 20.60
C GLY A 207 12.50 -14.68 21.62
N PRO A 208 12.36 -15.96 21.22
CA PRO A 208 12.57 -17.11 22.11
C PRO A 208 14.04 -17.23 22.55
N GLU A 209 14.28 -17.78 23.75
CA GLU A 209 15.65 -17.97 24.29
C GLU A 209 16.50 -18.93 23.46
N ASN A 210 15.85 -19.90 22.80
CA ASN A 210 16.50 -20.87 21.91
C ASN A 210 15.75 -20.89 20.57
N TRP A 211 16.50 -20.89 19.46
CA TRP A 211 15.98 -20.91 18.08
C TRP A 211 15.95 -22.30 17.47
#